data_AF-A0A8J1UFZ4-F1
#
_entry.id   AF-A0A8J1UFZ4-F1
#
_cell.length_a   1.000
_cell.length_b   1.000
_cell.length_c   1.000
_cell.angle_alpha   90.00
_cell.angle_beta   90.00
_cell.angle_gamma   90.00
#
_symmetry.space_group_name_H-M   'P 1'
#
loop_
_entity.id
_entity.type
_entity.pdbx_description
1 polymer ?
#
loop_
_entity_poly.entity_id
_entity_poly.type
_entity_poly.pdbx_seq_one_letter_code
_entity_poly.pdbx_strand_id
1 'polypeptide(L)'
;MSSRKRSWSSGDEDGAQEGTSSGTPAKRRQTCCSPAPLATDPLAKIERDSVDYSIRITKQMAESGKAGRSVRVYADGIYDMFHSGHARQLMQAKAVFPNVYLIVGVCNDELTHARKGRTVMNEKERYEALRHCRYVDEVVTDAPWSLTDEYLNYHKIDFVAHDDIPYGATDADDVYSHIKARGMFVATQRTEGISTTDVIARIIKDYDMYVRRNLERGYTAKELNVSYMREKKLLLQEKVDKVKAKKDEIIEKWTDRRDEMIQKWEDKSREFVGNFLDMFSRDGAINQWWNDKKEAVVRAISPPASPGSMDDSDDSPPPRKRFAVATGSDTP
;
A
#
# COMPACT_ATOMS: atom_id res chain seq x y z
N MET A 1 18.86 -50.76 -18.59
CA MET A 1 19.37 -49.38 -18.36
C MET A 1 18.54 -48.77 -17.24
N SER A 2 18.67 -49.22 -15.99
CA SER A 2 19.56 -48.69 -14.94
C SER A 2 19.63 -47.16 -14.87
N SER A 3 18.73 -46.55 -14.10
CA SER A 3 18.85 -45.16 -13.66
C SER A 3 19.01 -45.12 -12.14
N ARG A 4 20.14 -44.53 -11.76
CA ARG A 4 20.78 -44.55 -10.44
C ARG A 4 19.97 -43.82 -9.36
N LYS A 5 19.70 -44.50 -8.25
CA LYS A 5 19.48 -43.87 -6.94
C LYS A 5 20.83 -43.40 -6.41
N ARG A 6 21.00 -42.11 -6.10
CA ARG A 6 22.14 -41.62 -5.32
C ARG A 6 21.74 -41.57 -3.84
N SER A 7 22.19 -42.56 -3.08
CA SER A 7 22.33 -42.48 -1.62
C SER A 7 23.59 -41.68 -1.31
N TRP A 8 23.51 -40.70 -0.42
CA TRP A 8 24.68 -40.10 0.21
C TRP A 8 24.85 -40.75 1.59
N SER A 9 25.98 -41.44 1.74
CA SER A 9 26.45 -42.08 2.96
C SER A 9 27.15 -41.07 3.86
N SER A 10 26.84 -41.13 5.15
CA SER A 10 27.57 -40.49 6.23
C SER A 10 28.96 -41.09 6.40
N GLY A 11 29.93 -40.25 6.73
CA GLY A 11 31.26 -40.62 7.20
C GLY A 11 31.88 -39.39 7.85
N ASP A 12 31.99 -39.43 9.18
CA ASP A 12 33.18 -39.19 10.04
C ASP A 12 34.29 -38.29 9.46
N GLU A 13 35.05 -37.50 10.20
CA GLU A 13 35.21 -37.10 11.60
C GLU A 13 36.36 -36.08 11.47
N ASP A 14 36.32 -34.90 12.08
CA ASP A 14 37.56 -34.13 12.31
C ASP A 14 37.36 -33.20 13.50
N GLY A 15 38.10 -33.48 14.57
CA GLY A 15 38.06 -32.73 15.82
C GLY A 15 38.89 -31.45 15.74
N ALA A 16 38.37 -30.37 16.29
CA ALA A 16 39.17 -29.24 16.76
C ALA A 16 38.44 -28.44 17.84
N GLN A 17 38.94 -28.62 19.07
CA GLN A 17 39.13 -27.65 20.16
C GLN A 17 37.93 -26.87 20.74
N GLU A 18 37.72 -27.12 22.04
CA GLU A 18 36.90 -26.35 22.97
C GLU A 18 37.29 -24.86 23.00
N GLY A 19 36.34 -24.01 22.64
CA GLY A 19 36.29 -22.60 23.01
C GLY A 19 34.98 -22.34 23.74
N THR A 20 35.04 -22.21 25.06
CA THR A 20 33.90 -21.85 25.91
C THR A 20 33.47 -20.42 25.65
N SER A 21 32.51 -20.23 24.74
CA SER A 21 31.72 -18.99 24.68
C SER A 21 30.29 -19.31 25.11
N SER A 22 29.93 -18.83 26.30
CA SER A 22 28.57 -18.85 26.85
C SER A 22 27.70 -17.82 26.12
N GLY A 23 27.53 -17.99 24.81
CA GLY A 23 26.50 -17.32 24.04
C GLY A 23 25.21 -18.12 24.16
N THR A 24 24.18 -17.57 24.83
CA THR A 24 22.83 -18.14 24.75
C THR A 24 22.46 -18.29 23.27
N PRO A 25 22.13 -19.49 22.76
CA PRO A 25 21.81 -19.65 21.35
C PRO A 25 20.60 -18.78 21.05
N ALA A 26 20.76 -17.80 20.16
CA ALA A 26 19.66 -16.98 19.68
C ALA A 26 18.56 -17.93 19.17
N LYS A 27 17.39 -17.96 19.83
CA LYS A 27 16.27 -18.82 19.45
C LYS A 27 16.01 -18.61 17.95
N ARG A 28 16.30 -19.63 17.15
CA ARG A 28 16.10 -19.60 15.70
C ARG A 28 14.63 -19.28 15.47
N ARG A 29 14.33 -18.09 14.93
CA ARG A 29 12.94 -17.69 14.63
C ARG A 29 12.33 -18.75 13.73
N GLN A 30 11.32 -19.45 14.23
CA GLN A 30 10.59 -20.45 13.47
C GLN A 30 9.88 -19.72 12.33
N THR A 31 10.13 -20.18 11.10
CA THR A 31 9.47 -19.62 9.91
C THR A 31 7.99 -20.00 9.95
N CYS A 32 7.09 -19.02 9.89
CA CYS A 32 5.67 -19.27 9.70
C CYS A 32 5.44 -19.73 8.25
N CYS A 33 4.96 -20.97 8.09
CA CYS A 33 4.66 -21.56 6.77
C CYS A 33 3.15 -21.70 6.52
N SER A 34 2.33 -21.19 7.43
CA SER A 34 0.87 -21.19 7.34
C SER A 34 0.35 -19.76 7.40
N PRO A 35 -0.78 -19.46 6.71
CA PRO A 35 -1.48 -18.19 6.89
C PRO A 35 -1.99 -18.05 8.33
N ALA A 36 -2.22 -16.81 8.77
CA ALA A 36 -2.90 -16.56 10.03
C ALA A 36 -4.32 -17.18 9.99
N PRO A 37 -4.75 -17.90 11.04
CA PRO A 37 -6.11 -18.41 11.14
C PRO A 37 -7.13 -17.28 11.20
N LEU A 38 -8.32 -17.55 10.68
CA LEU A 38 -9.50 -16.73 10.95
C LEU A 38 -9.97 -17.00 12.38
N ALA A 39 -10.59 -16.01 13.03
CA ALA A 39 -11.17 -16.16 14.37
C ALA A 39 -12.26 -17.24 14.44
N THR A 40 -12.84 -17.61 13.30
CA THR A 40 -13.81 -18.72 13.17
C THR A 40 -13.16 -20.10 13.13
N ASP A 41 -11.86 -20.17 12.83
CA ASP A 41 -11.14 -21.43 12.68
C ASP A 41 -10.97 -22.14 14.02
N PRO A 42 -10.95 -23.50 14.05
CA PRO A 42 -10.83 -24.25 15.29
C PRO A 42 -9.58 -23.90 16.12
N LEU A 43 -8.44 -23.65 15.46
CA LEU A 43 -7.20 -23.31 16.16
C LEU A 43 -7.29 -21.95 16.87
N ALA A 44 -7.85 -20.93 16.22
CA ALA A 44 -8.04 -19.62 16.83
C ALA A 44 -9.04 -19.67 17.99
N LYS A 45 -10.11 -20.46 17.87
CA LYS A 45 -11.07 -20.70 18.95
C LYS A 45 -10.42 -21.34 20.17
N ILE A 46 -9.62 -22.39 19.98
CA ILE A 46 -8.90 -23.07 21.07
C ILE A 46 -7.94 -22.11 21.76
N GLU A 47 -7.13 -21.37 20.99
CA GLU A 47 -6.20 -20.37 21.51
C GLU A 47 -6.95 -19.32 22.35
N ARG A 48 -8.01 -18.73 21.79
CA ARG A 48 -8.86 -17.78 22.50
C ARG A 48 -9.46 -18.39 23.76
N ASP A 49 -10.07 -19.56 23.69
CA ASP A 49 -10.79 -20.15 24.82
C ASP A 49 -9.83 -20.53 25.97
N SER A 50 -8.57 -20.87 25.66
CA SER A 50 -7.51 -21.16 26.64
C SER A 50 -7.05 -19.94 27.47
N VAL A 51 -7.30 -18.72 26.99
CA VAL A 51 -6.84 -17.49 27.64
C VAL A 51 -7.67 -17.20 28.89
N ASP A 52 -7.05 -17.18 30.07
CA ASP A 52 -7.70 -16.63 31.26
C ASP A 52 -7.81 -15.10 31.16
N TYR A 53 -9.05 -14.63 31.11
CA TYR A 53 -9.40 -13.22 30.95
C TYR A 53 -10.04 -12.61 32.19
N SER A 54 -10.06 -13.35 33.31
CA SER A 54 -10.48 -12.84 34.61
C SER A 54 -9.51 -11.78 35.14
N ILE A 55 -8.22 -11.95 34.85
CA ILE A 55 -7.16 -11.00 35.18
C ILE A 55 -6.89 -10.10 33.96
N ARG A 56 -7.19 -8.81 34.10
CA ARG A 56 -6.85 -7.80 33.10
C ARG A 56 -5.38 -7.44 33.17
N ILE A 57 -4.70 -7.52 32.03
CA ILE A 57 -3.29 -7.13 31.94
C ILE A 57 -3.23 -5.60 31.94
N THR A 58 -2.56 -5.03 32.94
CA THR A 58 -2.28 -3.59 32.96
C THR A 58 -1.13 -3.25 32.01
N LYS A 59 -1.06 -1.98 31.58
CA LYS A 59 0.02 -1.52 30.69
C LYS A 59 1.41 -1.79 31.28
N GLN A 60 1.59 -1.59 32.59
CA GLN A 60 2.85 -1.87 33.29
C GLN A 60 3.22 -3.35 33.30
N MET A 61 2.23 -4.25 33.43
CA MET A 61 2.45 -5.70 33.35
C MET A 61 2.86 -6.12 31.93
N ALA A 62 2.22 -5.51 30.92
CA ALA A 62 2.53 -5.74 29.51
C ALA A 62 3.95 -5.26 29.16
N GLU A 63 4.31 -4.03 29.54
CA GLU A 63 5.63 -3.42 29.30
C GLU A 63 6.77 -4.18 30.00
N SER A 64 6.55 -4.62 31.25
CA SER A 64 7.57 -5.38 31.99
C SER A 64 7.74 -6.83 31.51
N GLY A 65 6.89 -7.32 30.60
CA GLY A 65 6.91 -8.71 30.13
C GLY A 65 6.55 -9.73 31.22
N LYS A 66 5.92 -9.28 32.31
CA LYS A 66 5.51 -10.12 33.45
C LYS A 66 4.04 -10.54 33.38
N ALA A 67 3.36 -10.19 32.30
CA ALA A 67 2.05 -10.74 31.97
C ALA A 67 2.21 -12.26 31.77
N GLY A 68 1.63 -13.08 32.66
CA GLY A 68 1.75 -14.54 32.65
C GLY A 68 1.17 -15.26 31.41
N ARG A 69 0.74 -14.50 30.40
CA ARG A 69 0.27 -14.93 29.08
C ARG A 69 0.60 -13.86 28.03
N SER A 70 0.47 -14.22 26.76
CA SER A 70 0.59 -13.26 25.66
C SER A 70 -0.46 -12.15 25.78
N VAL A 71 -0.01 -10.91 25.56
CA VAL A 71 -0.86 -9.72 25.56
C VAL A 71 -1.63 -9.68 24.24
N ARG A 72 -2.96 -9.71 24.30
CA ARG A 72 -3.81 -9.72 23.11
C ARG A 72 -4.07 -8.30 22.67
N VAL A 73 -3.42 -7.90 21.59
CA VAL A 73 -3.56 -6.57 20.98
C VAL A 73 -4.48 -6.69 19.78
N TYR A 74 -5.45 -5.80 19.67
CA TYR A 74 -6.38 -5.73 18.54
C TYR A 74 -6.08 -4.51 17.68
N ALA A 75 -5.98 -4.68 16.37
CA ALA A 75 -5.90 -3.58 15.41
C ALA A 75 -6.98 -3.76 14.36
N ASP A 76 -7.79 -2.73 14.13
CA ASP A 76 -8.85 -2.73 13.14
C ASP A 76 -8.55 -1.83 11.95
N GLY A 77 -9.26 -2.08 10.85
CA GLY A 77 -9.16 -1.27 9.66
C GLY A 77 -9.90 -1.87 8.47
N ILE A 78 -9.85 -1.13 7.36
CA ILE A 78 -10.41 -1.59 6.09
C ILE A 78 -9.40 -2.48 5.36
N TYR A 79 -8.12 -2.08 5.37
CA TYR A 79 -7.02 -2.79 4.71
C TYR A 79 -7.21 -3.01 3.20
N ASP A 80 -7.93 -2.09 2.53
CA ASP A 80 -8.08 -2.08 1.08
C ASP A 80 -6.74 -1.78 0.39
N MET A 81 -6.48 -2.45 -0.74
CA MET A 81 -5.19 -2.41 -1.46
C MET A 81 -4.00 -2.60 -0.50
N PHE A 82 -3.99 -3.70 0.26
CA PHE A 82 -3.03 -3.92 1.35
C PHE A 82 -1.58 -3.60 0.95
N HIS A 83 -0.99 -2.62 1.63
CA HIS A 83 0.30 -2.04 1.28
C HIS A 83 1.23 -1.87 2.50
N SER A 84 2.46 -1.43 2.29
CA SER A 84 3.48 -1.35 3.34
C SER A 84 3.11 -0.44 4.52
N GLY A 85 2.28 0.59 4.30
CA GLY A 85 1.73 1.40 5.39
C GLY A 85 0.93 0.59 6.41
N HIS A 86 0.02 -0.27 5.95
CA HIS A 86 -0.73 -1.19 6.82
C HIS A 86 0.20 -2.19 7.51
N ALA A 87 1.11 -2.82 6.75
CA ALA A 87 2.05 -3.78 7.32
C ALA A 87 2.95 -3.16 8.42
N ARG A 88 3.37 -1.90 8.28
CA ARG A 88 4.17 -1.18 9.29
C ARG A 88 3.36 -0.77 10.51
N GLN A 89 2.09 -0.43 10.34
CA GLN A 89 1.17 -0.22 11.48
C GLN A 89 1.02 -1.52 12.28
N LEU A 90 0.75 -2.64 11.60
CA LEU A 90 0.62 -3.96 12.24
C LEU A 90 1.94 -4.42 12.88
N MET A 91 3.09 -4.08 12.28
CA MET A 91 4.40 -4.29 12.90
C MET A 91 4.54 -3.55 14.23
N GLN A 92 4.10 -2.28 14.29
CA GLN A 92 4.12 -1.49 15.53
C GLN A 92 3.19 -2.12 16.58
N ALA A 93 1.96 -2.50 16.19
CA ALA A 93 1.02 -3.17 17.06
C ALA A 93 1.57 -4.51 17.60
N LYS A 94 2.26 -5.30 16.78
CA LYS A 94 2.92 -6.56 17.20
C LYS A 94 4.12 -6.33 18.12
N ALA A 95 4.79 -5.18 18.00
CA ALA A 95 6.02 -4.87 18.72
C ALA A 95 5.81 -3.98 19.95
N VAL A 96 4.57 -3.58 20.27
CA VAL A 96 4.28 -2.67 21.39
C VAL A 96 4.70 -3.24 22.75
N PHE A 97 4.61 -4.56 22.93
CA PHE A 97 5.04 -5.25 24.15
C PHE A 97 5.95 -6.44 23.83
N PRO A 98 6.71 -6.97 24.81
CA PRO A 98 7.63 -8.09 24.58
C PRO A 98 6.97 -9.39 24.09
N ASN A 99 5.72 -9.65 24.50
CA ASN A 99 4.97 -10.86 24.16
C ASN A 99 3.54 -10.54 23.73
N VAL A 100 3.34 -10.27 22.43
CA VAL A 100 2.06 -9.87 21.85
C VAL A 100 1.48 -10.99 20.99
N TYR A 101 0.17 -11.20 21.12
CA TYR A 101 -0.68 -11.89 20.16
C TYR A 101 -1.56 -10.85 19.46
N LEU A 102 -1.33 -10.61 18.17
CA LEU A 102 -1.97 -9.58 17.36
C LEU A 102 -3.18 -10.15 16.62
N ILE A 103 -4.34 -9.63 16.98
CA ILE A 103 -5.63 -9.86 16.35
C ILE A 103 -5.89 -8.69 15.41
N VAL A 104 -6.22 -8.96 14.15
CA VAL A 104 -6.56 -7.93 13.18
C VAL A 104 -8.01 -8.03 12.76
N GLY A 105 -8.80 -7.02 13.09
CA GLY A 105 -10.20 -6.89 12.69
C GLY A 105 -10.36 -6.21 11.34
N VAL A 106 -11.21 -6.77 10.49
CA VAL A 106 -11.46 -6.24 9.15
C VAL A 106 -12.94 -5.98 8.95
N CYS A 107 -13.30 -4.71 8.70
CA CYS A 107 -14.69 -4.34 8.43
C CYS A 107 -15.18 -4.99 7.12
N ASN A 108 -16.43 -5.42 7.09
CA ASN A 108 -17.08 -5.95 5.89
C ASN A 108 -17.31 -4.85 4.83
N ASP A 109 -17.63 -5.22 3.59
CA ASP A 109 -17.82 -4.24 2.50
C ASP A 109 -19.06 -3.36 2.73
N GLU A 110 -20.17 -3.93 3.21
CA GLU A 110 -21.43 -3.21 3.44
C GLU A 110 -21.25 -2.04 4.41
N LEU A 111 -20.68 -2.32 5.58
CA LEU A 111 -20.36 -1.36 6.62
C LEU A 111 -19.36 -0.31 6.16
N THR A 112 -18.33 -0.75 5.41
CA THR A 112 -17.31 0.15 4.86
C THR A 112 -17.92 1.13 3.86
N HIS A 113 -18.77 0.65 2.95
CA HIS A 113 -19.45 1.51 1.96
C HIS A 113 -20.47 2.42 2.64
N ALA A 114 -21.13 1.94 3.68
CA ALA A 114 -22.11 2.71 4.45
C ALA A 114 -21.50 3.81 5.33
N ARG A 115 -20.25 3.66 5.79
CA ARG A 115 -19.63 4.61 6.75
C ARG A 115 -18.38 5.32 6.27
N LYS A 116 -17.69 4.82 5.24
CA LYS A 116 -16.42 5.38 4.74
C LYS A 116 -16.48 5.79 3.28
N GLY A 117 -16.83 4.85 2.41
CA GLY A 117 -16.63 4.96 0.97
C GLY A 117 -16.37 3.61 0.33
N ARG A 118 -16.14 3.62 -0.99
CA ARG A 118 -15.95 2.40 -1.78
C ARG A 118 -14.62 1.71 -1.45
N THR A 119 -14.56 0.41 -1.75
CA THR A 119 -13.34 -0.40 -1.74
C THR A 119 -13.01 -0.88 -3.15
N VAL A 120 -11.72 -0.98 -3.47
CA VAL A 120 -11.26 -1.60 -4.73
C VAL A 120 -11.27 -3.11 -4.60
N MET A 121 -10.72 -3.62 -3.50
CA MET A 121 -10.72 -5.04 -3.16
C MET A 121 -11.98 -5.39 -2.35
N ASN A 122 -12.59 -6.52 -2.65
CA ASN A 122 -13.71 -7.02 -1.84
C ASN A 122 -13.24 -7.53 -0.48
N GLU A 123 -14.16 -7.69 0.46
CA GLU A 123 -13.86 -8.09 1.83
C GLU A 123 -13.08 -9.41 1.94
N LYS A 124 -13.37 -10.40 1.09
CA LYS A 124 -12.67 -11.70 1.12
C LYS A 124 -11.22 -11.56 0.68
N GLU A 125 -10.96 -10.73 -0.33
CA GLU A 125 -9.60 -10.41 -0.77
C GLU A 125 -8.82 -9.67 0.32
N ARG A 126 -9.48 -8.75 1.05
CA ARG A 126 -8.87 -8.03 2.17
C ARG A 126 -8.57 -8.94 3.35
N TYR A 127 -9.49 -9.87 3.68
CA TYR A 127 -9.25 -10.90 4.70
C TYR A 127 -8.03 -11.75 4.32
N GLU A 128 -7.98 -12.24 3.08
CA GLU A 128 -6.89 -13.10 2.62
C GLU A 128 -5.55 -12.36 2.59
N ALA A 129 -5.51 -11.11 2.15
CA ALA A 129 -4.30 -10.29 2.14
C ALA A 129 -3.67 -10.17 3.54
N LEU A 130 -4.50 -10.00 4.58
CA LEU A 130 -4.03 -9.88 5.95
C LEU A 130 -3.54 -11.19 6.55
N ARG A 131 -4.11 -12.32 6.16
CA ARG A 131 -3.66 -13.64 6.62
C ARG A 131 -2.21 -13.93 6.25
N HIS A 132 -1.69 -13.27 5.21
CA HIS A 132 -0.30 -13.38 4.77
C HIS A 132 0.61 -12.27 5.31
N CYS A 133 0.10 -11.39 6.17
CA CYS A 133 0.93 -10.38 6.81
C CYS A 133 1.78 -11.02 7.92
N ARG A 134 3.11 -10.83 7.83
CA ARG A 134 4.12 -11.38 8.76
C ARG A 134 3.82 -11.17 10.25
N TYR A 135 3.12 -10.10 10.61
CA TYR A 135 2.95 -9.66 11.98
C TYR A 135 1.64 -10.13 12.62
N VAL A 136 0.72 -10.67 11.82
CA VAL A 136 -0.65 -11.00 12.23
C VAL A 136 -0.71 -12.44 12.73
N ASP A 137 -1.32 -12.66 13.89
CA ASP A 137 -1.53 -14.00 14.45
C ASP A 137 -2.97 -14.49 14.23
N GLU A 138 -3.95 -13.60 14.20
CA GLU A 138 -5.38 -13.94 14.03
C GLU A 138 -6.09 -12.85 13.22
N VAL A 139 -6.97 -13.24 12.30
CA VAL A 139 -7.82 -12.30 11.54
C VAL A 139 -9.28 -12.47 11.96
N VAL A 140 -9.92 -11.38 12.38
CA VAL A 140 -11.36 -11.33 12.65
C VAL A 140 -12.06 -10.70 11.45
N THR A 141 -12.87 -11.49 10.77
CA THR A 141 -13.76 -11.02 9.69
C THR A 141 -14.96 -10.29 10.28
N ASP A 142 -15.59 -9.43 9.49
CA ASP A 142 -16.82 -8.73 9.90
C ASP A 142 -16.66 -7.94 11.20
N ALA A 143 -15.55 -7.21 11.32
CA ALA A 143 -15.28 -6.40 12.48
C ALA A 143 -16.27 -5.22 12.58
N PRO A 144 -16.75 -4.90 13.80
CA PRO A 144 -17.68 -3.79 14.00
C PRO A 144 -16.99 -2.44 13.81
N TRP A 145 -17.76 -1.41 13.47
CA TRP A 145 -17.23 -0.05 13.32
C TRP A 145 -16.88 0.61 14.67
N SER A 146 -17.57 0.20 15.72
CA SER A 146 -17.34 0.68 17.08
C SER A 146 -17.28 -0.52 18.01
N LEU A 147 -16.21 -0.57 18.80
CA LEU A 147 -15.94 -1.70 19.70
C LEU A 147 -16.91 -1.66 20.89
N THR A 148 -17.53 -2.80 21.18
CA THR A 148 -18.40 -2.96 22.35
C THR A 148 -17.69 -3.76 23.44
N ASP A 149 -18.14 -3.63 24.69
CA ASP A 149 -17.60 -4.41 25.81
C ASP A 149 -17.74 -5.91 25.59
N GLU A 150 -18.87 -6.33 24.99
CA GLU A 150 -19.11 -7.72 24.60
C GLU A 150 -18.06 -8.20 23.59
N TYR A 151 -17.72 -7.38 22.59
CA TYR A 151 -16.71 -7.71 21.59
C TYR A 151 -15.30 -7.81 22.21
N LEU A 152 -14.93 -6.84 23.06
CA LEU A 152 -13.64 -6.85 23.78
C LEU A 152 -13.52 -8.06 24.71
N ASN A 153 -14.62 -8.47 25.34
CA ASN A 153 -14.67 -9.62 26.23
C ASN A 153 -14.62 -10.94 25.46
N TYR A 154 -15.38 -11.04 24.37
CA TYR A 154 -15.43 -12.23 23.54
C TYR A 154 -14.06 -12.56 22.93
N HIS A 155 -13.38 -11.57 22.34
CA HIS A 155 -12.06 -11.76 21.73
C HIS A 155 -10.89 -11.69 22.74
N LYS A 156 -11.19 -11.43 24.02
CA LYS A 156 -10.22 -11.32 25.11
C LYS A 156 -9.14 -10.27 24.82
N ILE A 157 -9.55 -9.07 24.38
CA ILE A 157 -8.68 -7.98 23.91
C ILE A 157 -8.14 -7.13 25.07
N ASP A 158 -6.83 -7.20 25.33
CA ASP A 158 -6.19 -6.40 26.38
C ASP A 158 -5.96 -4.94 25.96
N PHE A 159 -5.52 -4.71 24.73
CA PHE A 159 -5.23 -3.37 24.19
C PHE A 159 -5.70 -3.23 22.74
N VAL A 160 -6.02 -2.01 22.33
CA VAL A 160 -6.40 -1.67 20.95
C VAL A 160 -5.34 -0.75 20.36
N ALA A 161 -4.86 -1.06 19.15
CA ALA A 161 -3.82 -0.34 18.45
C ALA A 161 -4.36 0.30 17.17
N HIS A 162 -4.34 1.63 17.10
CA HIS A 162 -4.70 2.41 15.90
C HIS A 162 -3.86 3.70 15.85
N ASP A 163 -3.91 4.47 14.76
CA ASP A 163 -3.34 5.83 14.77
C ASP A 163 -4.10 6.74 15.74
N ASP A 164 -3.41 7.75 16.29
CA ASP A 164 -3.97 8.63 17.34
C ASP A 164 -4.87 9.74 16.80
N ILE A 165 -5.09 9.78 15.48
CA ILE A 165 -5.96 10.77 14.85
C ILE A 165 -7.40 10.43 15.26
N PRO A 166 -8.18 11.38 15.80
CA PRO A 166 -9.58 11.15 16.12
C PRO A 166 -10.33 10.64 14.88
N TYR A 167 -10.94 9.47 15.03
CA TYR A 167 -11.67 8.85 13.93
C TYR A 167 -13.14 9.19 14.07
N GLY A 168 -13.52 10.30 13.44
CA GLY A 168 -14.89 10.78 13.43
C GLY A 168 -15.83 9.77 12.77
N ALA A 169 -16.97 9.55 13.41
CA ALA A 169 -18.13 8.90 12.83
C ALA A 169 -19.28 9.90 12.80
N THR A 170 -20.35 9.59 12.04
CA THR A 170 -21.57 10.43 11.99
C THR A 170 -22.15 10.73 13.37
N ASP A 171 -21.89 9.85 14.34
CA ASP A 171 -22.54 9.85 15.65
C ASP A 171 -21.54 10.09 16.82
N ALA A 172 -20.23 10.23 16.54
CA ALA A 172 -19.20 10.38 17.56
C ALA A 172 -17.94 11.07 17.02
N ASP A 173 -17.37 12.00 17.79
CA ASP A 173 -16.13 12.71 17.45
C ASP A 173 -14.92 11.77 17.32
N ASP A 174 -14.86 10.73 18.14
CA ASP A 174 -13.84 9.67 18.09
C ASP A 174 -14.44 8.33 18.53
N VAL A 175 -14.49 7.36 17.62
CA VAL A 175 -14.96 6.00 17.93
C VAL A 175 -14.11 5.29 18.99
N TYR A 176 -12.86 5.70 19.18
CA TYR A 176 -11.95 5.13 20.19
C TYR A 176 -11.95 5.86 21.53
N SER A 177 -12.74 6.93 21.69
CA SER A 177 -12.80 7.74 22.91
C SER A 177 -12.98 6.90 24.19
N HIS A 178 -13.91 5.96 24.19
CA HIS A 178 -14.18 5.08 25.33
C HIS A 178 -13.03 4.08 25.61
N ILE A 179 -12.28 3.67 24.59
CA ILE A 179 -11.10 2.82 24.73
C ILE A 179 -9.92 3.61 25.32
N LYS A 180 -9.73 4.85 24.83
CA LYS A 180 -8.73 5.80 25.33
C LYS A 180 -8.98 6.12 26.81
N ALA A 181 -10.23 6.39 27.20
CA ALA A 181 -10.61 6.68 28.58
C ALA A 181 -10.28 5.53 29.56
N ARG A 182 -10.26 4.29 29.08
CA ARG A 182 -9.94 3.09 29.88
C ARG A 182 -8.44 2.77 29.93
N GLY A 183 -7.60 3.55 29.25
CA GLY A 183 -6.16 3.30 29.16
C GLY A 183 -5.79 2.04 28.36
N MET A 184 -6.70 1.55 27.52
CA MET A 184 -6.52 0.37 26.67
C MET A 184 -5.98 0.72 25.27
N PHE A 185 -5.92 2.00 24.92
CA PHE A 185 -5.50 2.46 23.60
C PHE A 185 -3.97 2.57 23.49
N VAL A 186 -3.43 2.07 22.37
CA VAL A 186 -2.02 2.14 21.99
C VAL A 186 -1.93 2.87 20.66
N ALA A 187 -1.30 4.04 20.65
CA ALA A 187 -1.10 4.80 19.43
C ALA A 187 -0.03 4.16 18.53
N THR A 188 -0.34 4.05 17.23
CA THR A 188 0.59 3.69 16.16
C THR A 188 0.83 4.91 15.25
N GLN A 189 1.92 4.87 14.49
CA GLN A 189 2.29 5.95 13.57
C GLN A 189 2.01 5.55 12.13
N ARG A 190 1.40 6.47 11.38
CA ARG A 190 1.16 6.30 9.94
C ARG A 190 2.48 6.33 9.19
N THR A 191 2.55 5.59 8.08
CA THR A 191 3.69 5.66 7.18
C THR A 191 3.45 6.75 6.14
N GLU A 192 4.34 7.73 6.08
CA GLU A 192 4.27 8.78 5.07
C GLU A 192 4.58 8.25 3.65
N GLY A 193 3.95 8.86 2.65
CA GLY A 193 4.21 8.57 1.23
C GLY A 193 3.55 7.29 0.69
N ILE A 194 2.68 6.63 1.47
CA ILE A 194 1.85 5.52 1.00
C ILE A 194 0.48 5.50 1.67
N SER A 195 -0.57 5.35 0.86
CA SER A 195 -1.95 5.10 1.28
C SER A 195 -2.73 4.46 0.13
N THR A 196 -3.88 3.85 0.42
CA THR A 196 -4.80 3.33 -0.61
C THR A 196 -5.17 4.42 -1.62
N THR A 197 -5.51 5.62 -1.13
CA THR A 197 -5.80 6.81 -1.93
C THR A 197 -4.65 7.18 -2.87
N ASP A 198 -3.42 7.17 -2.36
CA ASP A 198 -2.23 7.51 -3.15
C ASP A 198 -1.93 6.45 -4.22
N VAL A 199 -2.06 5.16 -3.91
CA VAL A 199 -1.92 4.08 -4.90
C VAL A 199 -2.96 4.23 -6.02
N ILE A 200 -4.22 4.47 -5.65
CA ILE A 200 -5.31 4.71 -6.61
C ILE A 200 -5.01 5.95 -7.48
N ALA A 201 -4.57 7.05 -6.87
CA ALA A 201 -4.26 8.29 -7.58
C ALA A 201 -3.15 8.08 -8.64
N ARG A 202 -2.11 7.29 -8.32
CA ARG A 202 -1.04 6.94 -9.27
C ARG A 202 -1.59 6.17 -10.47
N ILE A 203 -2.42 5.15 -10.23
CA ILE A 203 -3.03 4.33 -11.29
C ILE A 203 -3.89 5.19 -12.22
N ILE A 204 -4.73 6.07 -11.66
CA ILE A 204 -5.60 6.95 -12.46
C ILE A 204 -4.77 7.93 -13.28
N LYS A 205 -3.74 8.53 -12.68
CA LYS A 205 -2.86 9.47 -13.37
C LYS A 205 -2.19 8.80 -14.57
N ASP A 206 -1.65 7.59 -14.40
CA ASP A 206 -0.98 6.86 -15.47
C ASP A 206 -1.96 6.42 -16.55
N TYR A 207 -3.17 6.01 -16.17
CA TYR A 207 -4.24 5.68 -17.11
C TYR A 207 -4.70 6.88 -17.93
N ASP A 208 -4.90 8.04 -17.30
CA ASP A 208 -5.23 9.29 -17.99
C ASP A 208 -4.12 9.68 -18.97
N MET A 209 -2.85 9.63 -18.56
CA MET A 209 -1.70 9.85 -19.45
C MET A 209 -1.63 8.85 -20.62
N TYR A 210 -2.03 7.60 -20.40
CA TYR A 210 -2.11 6.60 -21.46
C TYR A 210 -3.23 6.92 -22.45
N VAL A 211 -4.44 7.21 -21.98
CA VAL A 211 -5.58 7.56 -22.83
C VAL A 211 -5.28 8.78 -23.69
N ARG A 212 -4.66 9.82 -23.10
CA ARG A 212 -4.20 11.04 -23.80
C ARG A 212 -3.34 10.75 -25.01
N ARG A 213 -2.23 10.05 -24.78
CA ARG A 213 -1.23 9.75 -25.82
C ARG A 213 -1.84 8.95 -26.96
N ASN A 214 -2.79 8.06 -26.68
CA ASN A 214 -3.44 7.28 -27.72
C ASN A 214 -4.48 8.10 -28.50
N LEU A 215 -5.24 8.97 -27.85
CA LEU A 215 -6.14 9.89 -28.55
C LEU A 215 -5.37 10.84 -29.48
N GLU A 216 -4.22 11.36 -29.05
CA GLU A 216 -3.33 12.20 -29.89
C GLU A 216 -2.78 11.45 -31.11
N ARG A 217 -2.55 10.14 -30.97
CA ARG A 217 -2.12 9.25 -32.06
C ARG A 217 -3.27 8.84 -32.99
N GLY A 218 -4.49 9.32 -32.74
CA GLY A 218 -5.65 9.09 -33.60
C GLY A 218 -6.49 7.86 -33.26
N TYR A 219 -6.19 7.14 -32.16
CA TYR A 219 -7.05 6.05 -31.70
C TYR A 219 -8.42 6.59 -31.26
N THR A 220 -9.48 5.85 -31.53
CA THR A 220 -10.82 6.27 -31.14
C THR A 220 -11.12 5.88 -29.69
N ALA A 221 -11.96 6.65 -29.00
CA ALA A 221 -12.38 6.32 -27.62
C ALA A 221 -13.06 4.94 -27.50
N LYS A 222 -13.65 4.45 -28.61
CA LYS A 222 -14.26 3.12 -28.70
C LYS A 222 -13.20 2.01 -28.73
N GLU A 223 -12.05 2.25 -29.37
CA GLU A 223 -10.89 1.35 -29.38
C GLU A 223 -10.18 1.32 -28.02
N LEU A 224 -10.18 2.44 -27.29
CA LEU A 224 -9.57 2.55 -25.97
C LEU A 224 -10.48 2.09 -24.82
N ASN A 225 -11.68 1.55 -25.13
CA ASN A 225 -12.71 1.13 -24.17
C ASN A 225 -13.05 2.19 -23.10
N VAL A 226 -12.91 3.48 -23.45
CA VAL A 226 -13.13 4.59 -22.51
C VAL A 226 -14.63 4.93 -22.51
N SER A 227 -15.40 4.21 -21.69
CA SER A 227 -16.85 4.43 -21.55
C SER A 227 -17.20 5.80 -20.95
N TYR A 228 -16.31 6.39 -20.15
CA TYR A 228 -16.55 7.63 -19.39
C TYR A 228 -16.66 8.91 -20.25
N MET A 229 -16.12 8.92 -21.47
CA MET A 229 -15.99 10.15 -22.28
C MET A 229 -17.26 10.54 -23.07
N ARG A 230 -18.34 9.77 -22.96
CA ARG A 230 -19.53 9.96 -23.81
C ARG A 230 -20.36 11.18 -23.41
N GLU A 231 -20.43 11.48 -22.12
CA GLU A 231 -21.33 12.49 -21.57
C GLU A 231 -20.78 13.92 -21.78
N LYS A 232 -19.48 14.13 -21.58
CA LYS A 232 -18.84 15.44 -21.83
C LYS A 232 -18.57 15.74 -23.30
N LYS A 233 -18.62 14.74 -24.19
CA LYS A 233 -18.46 14.94 -25.63
C LYS A 233 -19.61 15.78 -26.21
N LEU A 234 -20.85 15.58 -25.76
CA LEU A 234 -22.01 16.36 -26.23
C LEU A 234 -21.91 17.85 -25.88
N LEU A 235 -21.55 18.16 -24.63
CA LEU A 235 -21.35 19.54 -24.17
C LEU A 235 -20.17 20.25 -24.86
N LEU A 236 -19.13 19.49 -25.21
CA LEU A 236 -17.98 20.02 -25.94
C LEU A 236 -18.31 20.21 -27.43
N GLN A 237 -19.11 19.31 -28.01
CA GLN A 237 -19.51 19.37 -29.41
C GLN A 237 -20.42 20.57 -29.68
N GLU A 238 -21.38 20.86 -28.79
CA GLU A 238 -22.19 22.09 -28.85
C GLU A 238 -21.36 23.38 -28.73
N LYS A 239 -20.29 23.36 -27.91
CA LYS A 239 -19.40 24.51 -27.75
C LYS A 239 -18.43 24.66 -28.93
N VAL A 240 -17.97 23.55 -29.50
CA VAL A 240 -17.09 23.52 -30.68
C VAL A 240 -17.85 23.97 -31.92
N ASP A 241 -19.13 23.63 -32.05
CA ASP A 241 -19.97 24.08 -33.17
C ASP A 241 -20.27 25.58 -33.08
N LYS A 242 -20.46 26.12 -31.86
CA LYS A 242 -20.53 27.58 -31.61
C LYS A 242 -19.21 28.31 -31.89
N VAL A 243 -18.06 27.65 -31.73
CA VAL A 243 -16.74 28.22 -32.01
C VAL A 243 -16.37 28.13 -33.49
N LYS A 244 -16.81 27.09 -34.20
CA LYS A 244 -16.65 26.96 -35.66
C LYS A 244 -17.39 28.05 -36.43
N ALA A 245 -18.55 28.49 -35.95
CA ALA A 245 -19.28 29.63 -36.52
C ALA A 245 -18.58 30.99 -36.33
N LYS A 246 -17.58 31.06 -35.43
CA LYS A 246 -16.76 32.24 -35.16
C LYS A 246 -15.36 32.18 -35.79
N LYS A 247 -15.08 31.17 -36.62
CA LYS A 247 -13.74 30.81 -37.07
C LYS A 247 -13.27 31.54 -38.34
N ASP A 248 -14.14 32.30 -39.01
CA ASP A 248 -13.76 33.04 -40.21
C ASP A 248 -12.98 34.32 -39.93
N GLU A 249 -12.68 34.62 -38.67
CA GLU A 249 -11.78 35.71 -38.30
C GLU A 249 -10.73 35.21 -37.30
N ILE A 250 -9.47 35.44 -37.68
CA ILE A 250 -8.27 35.42 -36.82
C ILE A 250 -7.61 34.04 -36.67
N ILE A 251 -6.91 33.64 -37.75
CA ILE A 251 -5.78 32.72 -37.72
C ILE A 251 -4.51 33.55 -37.44
N GLU A 252 -4.28 33.87 -36.17
CA GLU A 252 -2.93 34.16 -35.65
C GLU A 252 -2.97 33.98 -34.12
N LYS A 253 -2.00 33.25 -33.56
CA LYS A 253 -1.90 32.71 -32.17
C LYS A 253 -2.32 31.25 -32.00
N TRP A 254 -1.51 30.34 -32.53
CA TRP A 254 -1.68 28.88 -32.40
C TRP A 254 -0.63 28.15 -31.54
N THR A 255 0.24 28.87 -30.83
CA THR A 255 1.18 28.29 -29.86
C THR A 255 0.68 28.48 -28.42
N ASP A 256 0.25 29.70 -28.08
CA ASP A 256 -0.12 30.05 -26.70
C ASP A 256 -1.37 29.33 -26.18
N ARG A 257 -2.30 28.93 -27.07
CA ARG A 257 -3.53 28.22 -26.68
C ARG A 257 -3.33 26.73 -26.38
N ARG A 258 -2.24 26.08 -26.83
CA ARG A 258 -1.98 24.68 -26.49
C ARG A 258 -1.60 24.57 -25.02
N ASP A 259 -0.66 25.40 -24.57
CA ASP A 259 -0.21 25.38 -23.18
C ASP A 259 -1.33 25.82 -22.22
N GLU A 260 -2.15 26.77 -22.63
CA GLU A 260 -3.33 27.21 -21.87
C GLU A 260 -4.44 26.14 -21.82
N MET A 261 -4.61 25.34 -22.89
CA MET A 261 -5.53 24.18 -22.88
C MET A 261 -4.97 23.01 -22.08
N ILE A 262 -3.67 22.75 -22.15
CA ILE A 262 -2.99 21.71 -21.37
C ILE A 262 -3.09 22.05 -19.89
N GLN A 263 -2.82 23.29 -19.46
CA GLN A 263 -3.01 23.71 -18.06
C GLN A 263 -4.48 23.63 -17.61
N LYS A 264 -5.42 24.20 -18.38
CA LYS A 264 -6.86 24.12 -18.04
C LYS A 264 -7.37 22.69 -17.97
N TRP A 265 -6.71 21.76 -18.64
CA TRP A 265 -7.11 20.37 -18.67
C TRP A 265 -6.38 19.49 -17.67
N GLU A 266 -5.13 19.81 -17.33
CA GLU A 266 -4.48 19.29 -16.13
C GLU A 266 -5.25 19.70 -14.88
N ASP A 267 -5.75 20.94 -14.80
CA ASP A 267 -6.61 21.39 -13.69
C ASP A 267 -7.93 20.62 -13.62
N LYS A 268 -8.52 20.29 -14.77
CA LYS A 268 -9.72 19.44 -14.82
C LYS A 268 -9.45 17.97 -14.53
N SER A 269 -8.28 17.44 -14.89
CA SER A 269 -7.86 16.09 -14.52
C SER A 269 -7.56 16.00 -13.03
N ARG A 270 -6.93 17.04 -12.48
CA ARG A 270 -6.75 17.23 -11.04
C ARG A 270 -8.09 17.24 -10.30
N GLU A 271 -9.06 18.01 -10.79
CA GLU A 271 -10.44 18.04 -10.26
C GLU A 271 -11.13 16.68 -10.41
N PHE A 272 -10.94 15.98 -11.53
CA PHE A 272 -11.50 14.65 -11.77
C PHE A 272 -10.90 13.58 -10.84
N VAL A 273 -9.58 13.60 -10.62
CA VAL A 273 -8.91 12.73 -9.64
C VAL A 273 -9.42 13.05 -8.25
N GLY A 274 -9.57 14.33 -7.88
CA GLY A 274 -10.18 14.74 -6.62
C GLY A 274 -11.58 14.16 -6.43
N ASN A 275 -12.46 14.34 -7.41
CA ASN A 275 -13.83 13.84 -7.39
C ASN A 275 -13.90 12.30 -7.38
N PHE A 276 -13.00 11.61 -8.08
CA PHE A 276 -12.93 10.15 -8.04
C PHE A 276 -12.41 9.66 -6.69
N LEU A 277 -11.42 10.32 -6.09
CA LEU A 277 -10.92 9.95 -4.75
C LEU A 277 -11.95 10.22 -3.66
N ASP A 278 -12.83 11.21 -3.84
CA ASP A 278 -13.96 11.48 -2.94
C ASP A 278 -14.96 10.30 -2.89
N MET A 279 -15.09 9.53 -3.97
CA MET A 279 -15.85 8.26 -3.96
C MET A 279 -15.29 7.23 -2.95
N PHE A 280 -14.03 7.36 -2.56
CA PHE A 280 -13.34 6.52 -1.57
C PHE A 280 -13.26 7.18 -0.17
N SER A 281 -13.82 8.39 0.02
CA SER A 281 -13.90 9.05 1.34
C SER A 281 -15.05 10.06 1.37
N ARG A 282 -16.11 9.75 2.14
CA ARG A 282 -17.38 10.47 2.12
C ARG A 282 -17.38 11.92 2.62
N ASP A 283 -16.28 12.45 3.17
CA ASP A 283 -16.29 13.70 3.95
C ASP A 283 -15.21 14.74 3.57
N GLY A 284 -14.69 14.76 2.33
CA GLY A 284 -13.87 15.88 1.86
C GLY A 284 -12.53 16.14 2.57
N ALA A 285 -12.15 15.34 3.58
CA ALA A 285 -10.87 15.42 4.29
C ALA A 285 -9.64 15.25 3.36
N ILE A 286 -9.84 14.61 2.20
CA ILE A 286 -8.83 14.44 1.17
C ILE A 286 -8.52 15.76 0.44
N ASN A 287 -9.49 16.66 0.28
CA ASN A 287 -9.26 17.94 -0.41
C ASN A 287 -8.23 18.81 0.33
N GLN A 288 -8.23 18.78 1.67
CA GLN A 288 -7.21 19.47 2.48
C GLN A 288 -5.84 18.80 2.33
N TRP A 289 -5.76 17.47 2.45
CA TRP A 289 -4.52 16.71 2.27
C TRP A 289 -3.89 16.85 0.87
N TRP A 290 -4.72 16.88 -0.18
CA TRP A 290 -4.26 17.03 -1.57
C TRP A 290 -3.78 18.45 -1.85
N ASN A 291 -4.43 19.46 -1.26
CA ASN A 291 -3.98 20.85 -1.29
C ASN A 291 -2.62 21.03 -0.58
N ASP A 292 -2.39 20.32 0.53
CA ASP A 292 -1.15 20.41 1.31
C ASP A 292 0.06 19.73 0.62
N LYS A 293 -0.17 18.67 -0.16
CA LYS A 293 0.89 17.96 -0.91
C LYS A 293 1.16 18.49 -2.32
N LYS A 294 0.50 19.59 -2.68
CA LYS A 294 0.58 20.28 -3.97
C LYS A 294 2.03 20.55 -4.43
N GLU A 295 2.94 20.90 -3.53
CA GLU A 295 4.33 21.23 -3.89
C GLU A 295 5.25 20.01 -4.07
N ALA A 296 5.04 18.95 -3.28
CA ALA A 296 5.86 17.73 -3.34
C ALA A 296 5.60 16.93 -4.62
N VAL A 297 4.34 16.90 -5.05
CA VAL A 297 3.93 16.29 -6.32
C VAL A 297 4.48 17.10 -7.50
N VAL A 298 4.45 18.43 -7.45
CA VAL A 298 4.99 19.33 -8.51
C VAL A 298 6.50 19.16 -8.73
N ARG A 299 7.30 18.97 -7.68
CA ARG A 299 8.76 18.74 -7.85
C ARG A 299 9.10 17.40 -8.49
N ALA A 300 8.27 16.38 -8.30
CA ALA A 300 8.42 15.09 -8.96
C ALA A 300 7.89 15.09 -10.42
N ILE A 301 7.29 16.20 -10.88
CA ILE A 301 6.65 16.35 -12.20
C ILE A 301 7.56 17.03 -13.23
N SER A 302 8.69 17.62 -12.84
CA SER A 302 9.60 18.22 -13.83
C SER A 302 10.32 17.14 -14.63
N PRO A 303 10.12 17.03 -15.96
CA PRO A 303 10.91 16.12 -16.78
C PRO A 303 12.38 16.60 -16.79
N PRO A 304 13.38 15.69 -16.81
CA PRO A 304 14.75 16.11 -17.09
C PRO A 304 14.80 16.72 -18.50
N ALA A 305 15.56 17.81 -18.65
CA ALA A 305 15.72 18.49 -19.92
C ALA A 305 16.18 17.50 -21.01
N SER A 306 15.44 17.45 -22.11
CA SER A 306 15.77 16.61 -23.27
C SER A 306 17.15 16.99 -23.83
N PRO A 307 17.97 16.03 -24.31
CA PRO A 307 19.22 16.36 -24.96
C PRO A 307 18.94 17.07 -26.29
N GLY A 308 19.66 18.17 -26.52
CA GLY A 308 19.60 18.94 -27.76
C GLY A 308 20.02 18.12 -28.98
N SER A 309 19.42 18.46 -30.11
CA SER A 309 19.69 17.96 -31.46
C SER A 309 21.19 17.84 -31.76
N MET A 310 21.62 16.64 -32.14
CA MET A 310 22.89 16.43 -32.85
C MET A 310 22.55 16.06 -34.31
N ASP A 311 23.03 16.91 -35.22
CA ASP A 311 23.11 16.66 -36.66
C ASP A 311 23.97 15.42 -36.93
N ASP A 312 23.41 14.43 -37.63
CA ASP A 312 24.17 13.33 -38.22
C ASP A 312 24.58 13.73 -39.65
N SER A 313 25.81 14.23 -39.81
CA SER A 313 26.52 14.20 -41.08
C SER A 313 28.03 14.15 -40.87
N ASP A 314 28.57 12.95 -40.61
CA ASP A 314 29.89 12.58 -41.13
C ASP A 314 30.09 11.05 -41.04
N ASP A 315 30.04 10.38 -42.20
CA ASP A 315 30.44 8.98 -42.35
C ASP A 315 31.94 8.94 -42.70
N SER A 316 32.76 8.49 -41.77
CA SER A 316 34.14 8.08 -42.03
C SER A 316 34.57 6.99 -41.03
N PRO A 317 35.12 5.85 -41.50
CA PRO A 317 35.42 4.71 -40.63
C PRO A 317 36.71 4.91 -39.82
N PRO A 318 36.81 4.34 -38.60
CA PRO A 318 37.96 4.56 -37.71
C PRO A 318 39.21 3.79 -38.15
N PRO A 319 40.43 4.27 -37.80
CA PRO A 319 41.68 3.66 -38.24
C PRO A 319 42.04 2.40 -37.44
N ARG A 320 42.54 1.39 -38.16
CA ARG A 320 43.03 0.11 -37.61
C ARG A 320 44.24 0.32 -36.70
N LYS A 321 44.13 -0.03 -35.41
CA LYS A 321 45.29 -0.17 -34.51
C LYS A 321 46.00 -1.50 -34.74
N ARG A 322 47.26 -1.42 -35.19
CA ARG A 322 48.20 -2.54 -35.31
C ARG A 322 48.63 -3.00 -33.91
N PHE A 323 48.53 -4.30 -33.63
CA PHE A 323 49.22 -4.93 -32.51
C PHE A 323 50.66 -5.25 -32.91
N ALA A 324 51.63 -4.81 -32.11
CA ALA A 324 53.04 -5.17 -32.23
C ALA A 324 53.27 -6.53 -31.55
N VAL A 325 53.85 -7.47 -32.30
CA VAL A 325 54.36 -8.75 -31.78
C VAL A 325 55.87 -8.56 -31.56
N ALA A 326 56.33 -8.83 -30.33
CA ALA A 326 57.74 -8.83 -29.97
C ALA A 326 58.39 -10.18 -30.34
N THR A 327 59.62 -10.10 -30.83
CA THR A 327 60.49 -11.17 -31.34
C THR A 327 61.40 -11.77 -30.26
N GLY A 328 61.74 -13.06 -30.42
CA GLY A 328 62.92 -13.76 -29.84
C GLY A 328 62.77 -15.28 -30.06
N SER A 329 63.45 -15.90 -31.06
CA SER A 329 64.73 -16.66 -30.95
C SER A 329 64.61 -17.90 -30.04
N ASP A 330 64.88 -19.16 -30.41
CA ASP A 330 65.96 -19.72 -31.23
C ASP A 330 65.62 -21.13 -31.81
N THR A 331 66.36 -21.45 -32.88
CA THR A 331 66.73 -22.70 -33.59
C THR A 331 67.15 -23.91 -32.72
N PRO A 332 67.44 -25.12 -33.27
CA PRO A 332 67.81 -25.48 -34.66
C PRO A 332 66.87 -26.40 -35.46
#